data_AF-A0A2S7ZNM7-F1
#
_entry.id   AF-A0A2S7ZNM7-F1
#
_cell.length_a   1.000
_cell.length_b   1.000
_cell.length_c   1.000
_cell.angle_alpha   90.00
_cell.angle_beta   90.00
_cell.angle_gamma   90.00
#
_symmetry.space_group_name_H-M   'P 1'
#
loop_
_entity.id
_entity.type
_entity.pdbx_description
1 polymer ?
#
loop_
_entity_poly.entity_id
_entity_poly.type
_entity_poly.pdbx_seq_one_letter_code
_entity_poly.pdbx_strand_id
1 'polypeptide(L)'
;MQLLGNLRIHFLALVLTVVAEFIGIKRLGPVVFLPLLYALILGLLISIPKFKILTIKQMENSADYIGIAVMILMVKVGLGIGPNLGVLASAGWALLVQELGHFLGTIIFGLPVALLVGMRREAVGACYSVDREPNVAIIIDKFGFSSPEGRGVMGMYICGVLIGAMWSSVLAGLLSNTGWFHPLALAMGAGVGSASMMAAATAPIVAVYPAYEQQIMALAGAANLLTTVLGVYFGLFISLPIMEKSYNFFTGRTREQDLAEEVAHHE
;
A
#
# COMPACT_ATOMS: atom_id res chain seq x y z
N MET A 1 27.07 10.14 8.20
CA MET A 1 26.78 11.59 8.12
C MET A 1 26.81 12.16 6.69
N GLN A 2 27.11 11.39 5.63
CA GLN A 2 27.02 11.88 4.23
C GLN A 2 25.56 12.08 3.73
N LEU A 3 24.57 11.51 4.41
CA LEU A 3 23.14 11.66 4.11
C LEU A 3 22.62 13.11 4.25
N LEU A 4 23.24 13.99 5.03
CA LEU A 4 22.80 15.40 5.10
C LEU A 4 23.40 16.28 3.99
N GLY A 5 24.30 15.72 3.16
CA GLY A 5 25.11 16.48 2.22
C GLY A 5 24.41 16.90 0.92
N ASN A 6 23.23 16.35 0.62
CA ASN A 6 22.56 16.60 -0.66
C ASN A 6 21.41 17.61 -0.52
N LEU A 7 21.76 18.85 -0.15
CA LEU A 7 20.83 19.98 0.03
C LEU A 7 19.86 20.16 -1.15
N ARG A 8 20.29 19.81 -2.37
CA ARG A 8 19.45 19.88 -3.57
C ARG A 8 18.27 18.90 -3.53
N ILE A 9 18.46 17.68 -3.02
CA ILE A 9 17.38 16.68 -2.90
C ILE A 9 16.39 17.14 -1.83
N HIS A 10 16.89 17.60 -0.68
CA HIS A 10 16.03 18.12 0.39
C HIS A 10 15.23 19.35 -0.05
N PHE A 11 15.86 20.28 -0.78
CA PHE A 11 15.18 21.45 -1.32
C PHE A 11 14.10 21.07 -2.34
N LEU A 12 14.40 20.14 -3.27
CA LEU A 12 13.41 19.65 -4.22
C LEU A 12 12.25 18.94 -3.51
N ALA A 13 12.54 18.07 -2.54
CA ALA A 13 11.51 17.41 -1.73
C ALA A 13 10.62 18.41 -1.00
N LEU A 14 11.21 19.46 -0.40
CA LEU A 14 10.47 20.54 0.25
C LEU A 14 9.57 21.29 -0.74
N VAL A 15 10.10 21.72 -1.88
CA VAL A 15 9.33 22.43 -2.91
C VAL A 15 8.17 21.58 -3.41
N LEU A 16 8.41 20.30 -3.73
CA LEU A 16 7.37 19.38 -4.16
C LEU A 16 6.28 19.22 -3.09
N THR A 17 6.68 19.08 -1.83
CA THR A 17 5.75 18.94 -0.71
C THR A 17 4.90 20.21 -0.54
N VAL A 18 5.51 21.39 -0.56
CA VAL A 18 4.79 22.66 -0.46
C VAL A 18 3.81 22.84 -1.61
N VAL A 19 4.22 22.54 -2.84
CA VAL A 19 3.33 22.63 -4.01
C VAL A 19 2.18 21.63 -3.89
N ALA A 20 2.45 20.40 -3.50
CA ALA A 20 1.43 19.37 -3.33
C ALA A 20 0.42 19.73 -2.23
N GLU A 21 0.88 20.21 -1.08
CA GLU A 21 0.04 20.67 0.03
C GLU A 21 -0.75 21.94 -0.34
N PHE A 22 -0.17 22.85 -1.13
CA PHE A 22 -0.86 24.05 -1.60
C PHE A 22 -2.00 23.73 -2.56
N ILE A 23 -1.87 22.68 -3.38
CA ILE A 23 -2.98 22.17 -4.19
C ILE A 23 -4.09 21.60 -3.30
N GLY A 24 -3.72 20.98 -2.17
CA GLY A 24 -4.63 20.45 -1.18
C GLY A 24 -5.43 19.24 -1.67
N ILE A 25 -6.47 18.86 -0.93
CA ILE A 25 -7.33 17.73 -1.32
C ILE A 25 -8.34 18.21 -2.36
N LYS A 26 -8.33 17.63 -3.56
CA LYS A 26 -9.37 17.87 -4.58
C LYS A 26 -10.29 16.67 -4.70
N ARG A 27 -11.59 16.94 -4.70
CA ARG A 27 -12.64 15.93 -4.87
C ARG A 27 -13.27 16.08 -6.24
N LEU A 28 -13.17 15.06 -7.07
CA LEU A 28 -13.79 15.00 -8.40
C LEU A 28 -14.65 13.73 -8.46
N GLY A 29 -15.92 13.88 -8.07
CA GLY A 29 -16.84 12.74 -7.92
C GLY A 29 -16.32 11.74 -6.87
N PRO A 30 -16.30 10.42 -7.16
CA PRO A 30 -15.80 9.41 -6.23
C PRO A 30 -14.26 9.41 -6.10
N VAL A 31 -13.55 10.14 -6.98
CA VAL A 31 -12.08 10.18 -6.99
C VAL A 31 -11.60 11.32 -6.09
N VAL A 32 -10.80 10.95 -5.08
CA VAL A 32 -10.15 11.89 -4.16
C VAL A 32 -8.67 12.00 -4.52
N PHE A 33 -8.25 13.18 -4.95
CA PHE A 33 -6.85 13.48 -5.19
C PHE A 33 -6.22 14.01 -3.90
N LEU A 34 -5.25 13.27 -3.39
CA LEU A 34 -4.49 13.62 -2.19
C LEU A 34 -3.21 14.37 -2.56
N PRO A 35 -2.68 15.23 -1.67
CA PRO A 35 -1.35 15.85 -1.84
C PRO A 35 -0.25 14.85 -2.24
N LEU A 36 -0.26 13.67 -1.62
CA LEU A 36 0.67 12.58 -1.93
C LEU A 36 0.68 12.20 -3.43
N LEU A 37 -0.48 12.18 -4.08
CA LEU A 37 -0.60 11.87 -5.51
C LEU A 37 0.09 12.93 -6.37
N TYR A 38 -0.07 14.21 -6.04
CA TYR A 38 0.60 15.29 -6.75
C TYR A 38 2.12 15.24 -6.54
N ALA A 39 2.57 14.96 -5.32
CA ALA A 39 3.98 14.79 -5.00
C ALA A 39 4.61 13.64 -5.82
N LEU A 40 3.91 12.51 -5.96
CA LEU A 40 4.36 11.39 -6.78
C LEU A 40 4.43 11.75 -8.27
N ILE A 41 3.40 12.37 -8.83
CA ILE A 41 3.37 12.76 -10.26
C ILE A 41 4.47 13.79 -10.55
N LEU A 42 4.60 14.83 -9.72
CA LEU A 42 5.64 15.83 -9.89
C LEU A 42 7.04 15.23 -9.70
N GLY A 43 7.20 14.35 -8.71
CA GLY A 43 8.42 13.56 -8.48
C GLY A 43 8.82 12.73 -9.70
N LEU A 44 7.85 12.04 -10.31
CA LEU A 44 8.06 11.31 -11.56
C LEU A 44 8.49 12.24 -12.70
N LEU A 45 7.81 13.37 -12.87
CA LEU A 45 8.14 14.35 -13.93
C LEU A 45 9.56 14.90 -13.80
N ILE A 46 10.00 15.26 -12.59
CA ILE A 46 11.37 15.78 -12.38
C ILE A 46 12.44 14.70 -12.47
N SER A 47 12.07 13.43 -12.30
CA SER A 47 12.96 12.26 -12.40
C SER A 47 13.20 11.84 -13.85
N ILE A 48 12.45 12.37 -14.82
CA ILE A 48 12.67 12.06 -16.25
C ILE A 48 14.03 12.64 -16.69
N PRO A 49 14.99 11.81 -17.17
CA PRO A 49 16.35 12.24 -17.50
C PRO A 49 16.42 13.36 -18.54
N LYS A 50 15.40 13.47 -19.40
CA LYS A 50 15.27 14.52 -20.43
C LYS A 50 15.24 15.93 -19.85
N PHE A 51 14.67 16.13 -18.66
CA PHE A 51 14.60 17.46 -18.05
C PHE A 51 15.90 17.85 -17.34
N LYS A 52 16.85 16.92 -17.15
CA LYS A 52 18.15 17.15 -16.49
C LYS A 52 18.06 17.82 -15.10
N ILE A 53 16.91 17.69 -14.42
CA ILE A 53 16.66 18.27 -13.10
C ILE A 53 17.36 17.43 -12.02
N LEU A 54 17.30 16.10 -12.14
CA LEU A 54 17.94 15.12 -11.26
C LEU A 54 18.91 14.24 -12.04
N THR A 55 20.02 13.86 -11.39
CA THR A 55 20.94 12.83 -11.90
C THR A 55 20.58 11.45 -11.36
N ILE A 56 20.98 10.37 -12.04
CA ILE A 56 20.76 8.99 -11.57
C ILE A 56 21.31 8.79 -10.16
N LYS A 57 22.54 9.26 -9.91
CA LYS A 57 23.16 9.23 -8.58
C LYS A 57 22.35 9.98 -7.52
N GLN A 58 21.65 11.07 -7.87
CA GLN A 58 20.76 11.75 -6.93
C GLN A 58 19.48 10.96 -6.67
N MET A 59 18.93 10.28 -7.68
CA MET A 59 17.76 9.40 -7.50
C MET A 59 18.12 8.19 -6.64
N GLU A 60 19.27 7.56 -6.85
CA GLU A 60 19.77 6.46 -6.01
C GLU A 60 19.97 6.91 -4.56
N ASN A 61 20.66 8.03 -4.33
CA ASN A 61 20.79 8.60 -2.99
C ASN A 61 19.44 8.97 -2.37
N SER A 62 18.42 9.26 -3.18
CA SER A 62 17.09 9.60 -2.65
C SER A 62 16.38 8.39 -2.05
N ALA A 63 16.67 7.19 -2.55
CA ALA A 63 16.13 5.94 -2.04
C ALA A 63 16.56 5.68 -0.59
N ASP A 64 17.78 6.04 -0.22
CA ASP A 64 18.29 5.87 1.14
C ASP A 64 17.48 6.68 2.19
N TYR A 65 16.90 7.81 1.79
CA TYR A 65 16.05 8.60 2.69
C TYR A 65 14.69 7.96 2.95
N ILE A 66 14.23 7.06 2.08
CA ILE A 66 12.95 6.37 2.27
C ILE A 66 12.96 5.58 3.56
N GLY A 67 14.06 4.88 3.89
CA GLY A 67 14.19 4.16 5.16
C GLY A 67 14.01 5.08 6.37
N ILE A 68 14.58 6.29 6.34
CA ILE A 68 14.44 7.27 7.43
C ILE A 68 12.99 7.78 7.53
N ALA A 69 12.38 8.15 6.40
CA ALA A 69 11.00 8.62 6.37
C ALA A 69 10.02 7.55 6.86
N VAL A 70 10.25 6.30 6.44
CA VAL A 70 9.47 5.14 6.84
C VAL A 70 9.63 4.85 8.33
N MET A 71 10.83 4.96 8.91
CA MET A 71 11.02 4.82 10.36
C MET A 71 10.17 5.84 11.14
N ILE A 72 10.20 7.12 10.75
CA ILE A 72 9.38 8.16 11.40
C ILE A 72 7.89 7.83 11.27
N LEU A 73 7.48 7.35 10.10
CA LEU A 73 6.10 6.95 9.86
C LEU A 73 5.70 5.74 10.73
N MET A 74 6.58 4.75 10.90
CA MET A 74 6.31 3.59 11.75
C MET A 74 6.19 3.99 13.23
N VAL A 75 6.97 4.97 13.69
CA VAL A 75 6.78 5.54 15.03
C VAL A 75 5.39 6.17 15.14
N LYS A 76 4.95 6.94 14.13
CA LYS A 76 3.60 7.54 14.13
C LYS A 76 2.50 6.47 14.14
N VAL A 77 2.62 5.42 13.33
CA VAL A 77 1.68 4.29 13.31
C VAL A 77 1.65 3.59 14.67
N GLY A 78 2.81 3.30 15.26
CA GLY A 78 2.94 2.68 16.57
C GLY A 78 2.33 3.52 17.71
N LEU A 79 2.54 4.84 17.70
CA LEU A 79 1.90 5.75 18.65
C LEU A 79 0.37 5.81 18.48
N GLY A 80 -0.12 5.54 17.27
CA GLY A 80 -1.55 5.41 16.99
C GLY A 80 -2.20 4.18 17.61
N ILE A 81 -1.44 3.17 18.03
CA ILE A 81 -1.99 1.93 18.60
C ILE A 81 -2.58 2.19 19.99
N GLY A 82 -1.87 2.92 20.85
CA GLY A 82 -2.24 3.13 22.26
C GLY A 82 -3.68 3.63 22.47
N PRO A 83 -4.09 4.76 21.85
CA PRO A 83 -5.46 5.27 21.96
C PRO A 83 -6.53 4.32 21.41
N ASN A 84 -6.16 3.43 20.48
CA ASN A 84 -7.06 2.54 19.77
C ASN A 84 -7.12 1.12 20.37
N LEU A 85 -6.40 0.85 21.47
CA LEU A 85 -6.42 -0.44 22.14
C LEU A 85 -7.83 -0.86 22.60
N GLY A 86 -8.68 0.09 23.01
CA GLY A 86 -10.06 -0.20 23.37
C GLY A 86 -10.90 -0.69 22.19
N VAL A 87 -10.72 -0.07 21.01
CA VAL A 87 -11.36 -0.51 19.76
C VAL A 87 -10.82 -1.88 19.35
N LEU A 88 -9.52 -2.12 19.54
CA LEU A 88 -8.88 -3.40 19.25
C LEU A 88 -9.41 -4.54 20.14
N ALA A 89 -9.58 -4.28 21.43
CA ALA A 89 -10.08 -5.24 22.41
C ALA A 89 -11.59 -5.52 22.25
N SER A 90 -12.33 -4.53 21.76
CA SER A 90 -13.77 -4.67 21.44
C SER A 90 -14.02 -5.07 19.98
N ALA A 91 -12.96 -5.22 19.16
CA ALA A 91 -13.09 -5.64 17.78
C ALA A 91 -13.69 -7.05 17.77
N GLY A 92 -14.89 -7.16 17.20
CA GLY A 92 -15.57 -8.43 17.07
C GLY A 92 -14.76 -9.41 16.22
N TRP A 93 -15.01 -10.71 16.41
CA TRP A 93 -14.42 -11.78 15.59
C TRP A 93 -14.57 -11.54 14.08
N ALA A 94 -15.66 -10.92 13.64
CA ALA A 94 -15.84 -10.53 12.25
C ALA A 94 -14.74 -9.59 11.73
N LEU A 95 -14.34 -8.60 12.54
CA LEU A 95 -13.29 -7.65 12.17
C LEU A 95 -11.90 -8.30 12.15
N LEU A 96 -11.64 -9.25 13.03
CA LEU A 96 -10.35 -9.96 13.04
C LEU A 96 -10.25 -10.98 11.90
N VAL A 97 -11.33 -11.70 11.61
CA VAL A 97 -11.37 -12.67 10.51
C VAL A 97 -11.30 -11.97 9.14
N GLN A 98 -11.84 -10.75 9.00
CA GLN A 98 -11.74 -10.03 7.72
C GLN A 98 -10.30 -9.73 7.30
N GLU A 99 -9.38 -9.54 8.26
CA GLU A 99 -7.96 -9.28 7.96
C GLU A 99 -7.35 -10.46 7.22
N LEU A 100 -7.73 -11.70 7.57
CA LEU A 100 -7.32 -12.88 6.82
C LEU A 100 -7.77 -12.80 5.36
N GLY A 101 -8.96 -12.26 5.10
CA GLY A 101 -9.46 -12.00 3.76
C GLY A 101 -8.62 -10.97 3.01
N HIS A 102 -8.24 -9.86 3.66
CA HIS A 102 -7.37 -8.84 3.05
C HIS A 102 -6.00 -9.40 2.69
N PHE A 103 -5.35 -10.16 3.58
CA PHE A 103 -4.00 -10.68 3.35
C PHE A 103 -3.96 -11.93 2.47
N LEU A 104 -4.84 -12.90 2.71
CA LEU A 104 -4.87 -14.10 1.88
C LEU A 104 -5.49 -13.82 0.52
N GLY A 105 -6.38 -12.83 0.41
CA GLY A 105 -6.96 -12.42 -0.85
C GLY A 105 -5.91 -11.94 -1.85
N THR A 106 -4.95 -11.11 -1.41
CA THR A 106 -3.87 -10.65 -2.29
C THR A 106 -2.95 -11.79 -2.71
N ILE A 107 -2.73 -12.78 -1.84
CA ILE A 107 -1.93 -13.96 -2.19
C ILE A 107 -2.70 -14.85 -3.19
N ILE A 108 -3.96 -15.19 -2.90
CA ILE A 108 -4.76 -16.12 -3.70
C ILE A 108 -5.06 -15.55 -5.09
N PHE A 109 -5.41 -14.26 -5.18
CA PHE A 109 -5.78 -13.64 -6.45
C PHE A 109 -4.61 -12.91 -7.12
N GLY A 110 -3.74 -12.27 -6.33
CA GLY A 110 -2.63 -11.47 -6.85
C GLY A 110 -1.45 -12.31 -7.34
N LEU A 111 -1.02 -13.32 -6.57
CA LEU A 111 0.16 -14.13 -6.94
C LEU A 111 -0.01 -14.83 -8.31
N PRO A 112 -1.14 -15.50 -8.63
CA PRO A 112 -1.30 -16.13 -9.94
C PRO A 112 -1.19 -15.11 -11.08
N VAL A 113 -1.80 -13.93 -10.91
CA VAL A 113 -1.75 -12.86 -11.91
C VAL A 113 -0.32 -12.33 -12.06
N ALA A 114 0.39 -12.12 -10.95
CA ALA A 114 1.78 -11.66 -10.95
C ALA A 114 2.71 -12.64 -11.69
N LEU A 115 2.55 -13.95 -11.44
CA LEU A 115 3.31 -14.98 -12.15
C LEU A 115 2.97 -15.04 -13.64
N LEU A 116 1.69 -14.88 -14.01
CA LEU A 116 1.25 -14.86 -15.41
C LEU A 116 1.84 -13.69 -16.20
N VAL A 117 2.04 -12.53 -15.57
CA VAL A 117 2.69 -11.38 -16.21
C VAL A 117 4.23 -11.44 -16.13
N GLY A 118 4.78 -12.54 -15.63
CA GLY A 118 6.22 -12.81 -15.60
C GLY A 118 6.97 -12.17 -14.43
N MET A 119 6.28 -11.73 -13.37
CA MET A 119 6.95 -11.27 -12.15
C MET A 119 7.62 -12.43 -11.45
N ARG A 120 8.84 -12.20 -10.94
CA ARG A 120 9.61 -13.19 -10.18
C ARG A 120 9.50 -12.86 -8.69
N ARG A 121 10.61 -12.60 -8.01
CA ARG A 121 10.65 -12.21 -6.60
C ARG A 121 9.93 -10.89 -6.32
N GLU A 122 9.73 -10.05 -7.34
CA GLU A 122 8.86 -8.88 -7.27
C GLU A 122 7.43 -9.26 -6.86
N ALA A 123 6.94 -10.43 -7.27
CA ALA A 123 5.61 -10.92 -6.90
C ALA A 123 5.46 -11.07 -5.38
N VAL A 124 6.53 -11.48 -4.68
CA VAL A 124 6.50 -11.62 -3.21
C VAL A 124 6.26 -10.26 -2.56
N GLY A 125 7.00 -9.24 -2.99
CA GLY A 125 6.82 -7.88 -2.47
C GLY A 125 5.49 -7.25 -2.88
N ALA A 126 4.96 -7.60 -4.06
CA ALA A 126 3.75 -7.01 -4.63
C ALA A 126 2.42 -7.67 -4.20
N CYS A 127 2.45 -8.91 -3.72
CA CYS A 127 1.22 -9.69 -3.50
C CYS A 127 1.01 -10.15 -2.06
N TYR A 128 1.98 -9.94 -1.17
CA TYR A 128 1.81 -10.32 0.23
C TYR A 128 0.86 -9.38 0.99
N SER A 129 0.51 -8.21 0.44
CA SER A 129 -0.38 -7.27 1.11
C SER A 129 -0.99 -6.26 0.12
N VAL A 130 -1.72 -5.27 0.64
CA VAL A 130 -2.19 -4.08 -0.12
C VAL A 130 -1.07 -3.03 -0.29
N ASP A 131 0.13 -3.34 0.19
CA ASP A 131 1.37 -2.56 0.04
C ASP A 131 1.23 -1.11 0.47
N ARG A 132 0.53 -0.91 1.60
CA ARG A 132 0.49 0.37 2.31
C ARG A 132 1.80 0.61 3.04
N GLU A 133 1.97 1.80 3.58
CA GLU A 133 3.24 2.29 4.07
C GLU A 133 3.93 1.38 5.12
N PRO A 134 3.20 0.73 6.06
CA PRO A 134 3.81 -0.25 6.95
C PRO A 134 4.34 -1.49 6.24
N ASN A 135 3.71 -1.87 5.13
CA ASN A 135 4.11 -3.03 4.35
C ASN A 135 5.40 -2.72 3.56
N VAL A 136 5.46 -1.55 2.94
CA VAL A 136 6.71 -1.03 2.35
C VAL A 136 7.84 -1.05 3.37
N ALA A 137 7.58 -0.66 4.63
CA ALA A 137 8.56 -0.72 5.71
C ALA A 137 9.07 -2.14 5.97
N ILE A 138 8.17 -3.10 6.10
CA ILE A 138 8.51 -4.51 6.37
C ILE A 138 9.42 -5.07 5.27
N ILE A 139 9.08 -4.83 4.01
CA ILE A 139 9.87 -5.35 2.88
C ILE A 139 11.23 -4.66 2.78
N ILE A 140 11.30 -3.34 2.94
CA ILE A 140 12.57 -2.61 2.89
C ILE A 140 13.49 -3.04 4.03
N ASP A 141 12.96 -3.23 5.24
CA ASP A 141 13.74 -3.68 6.40
C ASP A 141 14.25 -5.12 6.21
N LYS A 142 13.40 -6.02 5.72
CA LYS A 142 13.74 -7.44 5.58
C LYS A 142 14.61 -7.75 4.36
N PHE A 143 14.32 -7.14 3.21
CA PHE A 143 14.96 -7.48 1.93
C PHE A 143 15.84 -6.37 1.35
N GLY A 144 15.67 -5.13 1.81
CA GLY A 144 16.35 -3.96 1.26
C GLY A 144 15.56 -3.30 0.14
N PHE A 145 15.71 -1.98 0.00
CA PHE A 145 14.98 -1.20 -1.00
C PHE A 145 15.30 -1.63 -2.45
N SER A 146 16.57 -1.89 -2.73
CA SER A 146 17.05 -2.28 -4.08
C SER A 146 16.81 -3.74 -4.42
N SER A 147 16.18 -4.52 -3.54
CA SER A 147 15.85 -5.92 -3.81
C SER A 147 14.69 -6.05 -4.80
N PRO A 148 14.54 -7.22 -5.46
CA PRO A 148 13.35 -7.53 -6.25
C PRO A 148 12.06 -7.33 -5.48
N GLU A 149 12.02 -7.77 -4.23
CA GLU A 149 10.86 -7.63 -3.35
C GLU A 149 10.59 -6.13 -3.09
N GLY A 150 11.64 -5.34 -2.85
CA GLY A 150 11.58 -3.88 -2.70
C GLY A 150 11.00 -3.18 -3.93
N ARG A 151 11.42 -3.58 -5.14
CA ARG A 151 10.84 -3.06 -6.39
C ARG A 151 9.37 -3.45 -6.54
N GLY A 152 9.01 -4.68 -6.18
CA GLY A 152 7.64 -5.19 -6.21
C GLY A 152 6.70 -4.38 -5.32
N VAL A 153 7.05 -4.23 -4.03
CA VAL A 153 6.22 -3.51 -3.06
C VAL A 153 6.10 -2.02 -3.42
N MET A 154 7.17 -1.40 -3.92
CA MET A 154 7.15 0.00 -4.34
C MET A 154 6.30 0.20 -5.59
N GLY A 155 6.37 -0.73 -6.55
CA GLY A 155 5.52 -0.72 -7.74
C GLY A 155 4.05 -0.76 -7.37
N MET A 156 3.68 -1.69 -6.47
CA MET A 156 2.30 -1.80 -6.03
C MET A 156 1.84 -0.65 -5.15
N TYR A 157 2.68 -0.11 -4.27
CA TYR A 157 2.37 1.10 -3.52
C TYR A 157 2.04 2.28 -4.45
N ILE A 158 2.89 2.53 -5.45
CA ILE A 158 2.69 3.63 -6.42
C ILE A 158 1.39 3.40 -7.20
N CYS A 159 1.22 2.23 -7.82
CA CYS A 159 0.00 1.89 -8.55
C CYS A 159 -1.24 2.00 -7.64
N GLY A 160 -1.17 1.50 -6.42
CA GLY A 160 -2.24 1.54 -5.43
C GLY A 160 -2.62 2.96 -4.99
N VAL A 161 -1.67 3.90 -4.97
CA VAL A 161 -1.96 5.33 -4.71
C VAL A 161 -2.58 5.99 -5.95
N LEU A 162 -2.10 5.68 -7.15
CA LEU A 162 -2.56 6.29 -8.40
C LEU A 162 -3.99 5.85 -8.78
N ILE A 163 -4.25 4.55 -8.76
CA ILE A 163 -5.48 3.96 -9.32
C ILE A 163 -6.31 3.19 -8.29
N GLY A 164 -5.77 2.92 -7.10
CA GLY A 164 -6.43 2.07 -6.11
C GLY A 164 -7.78 2.61 -5.64
N ALA A 165 -7.89 3.91 -5.35
CA ALA A 165 -9.17 4.50 -4.93
C ALA A 165 -10.26 4.39 -6.01
N MET A 166 -9.88 4.62 -7.28
CA MET A 166 -10.79 4.47 -8.41
C MET A 166 -11.25 3.02 -8.55
N TRP A 167 -10.31 2.07 -8.50
CA TRP A 167 -10.62 0.64 -8.58
C TRP A 167 -11.51 0.17 -7.44
N SER A 168 -11.20 0.56 -6.20
CA SER A 168 -12.01 0.23 -5.02
C SER A 168 -13.42 0.79 -5.11
N SER A 169 -13.60 1.99 -5.67
CA SER A 169 -14.93 2.56 -5.87
C SER A 169 -15.75 1.76 -6.89
N VAL A 170 -15.14 1.44 -8.04
CA VAL A 170 -15.81 0.65 -9.09
C VAL A 170 -16.18 -0.73 -8.56
N LEU A 171 -15.23 -1.42 -7.92
CA LEU A 171 -15.46 -2.76 -7.40
C LEU A 171 -16.52 -2.77 -6.30
N ALA A 172 -16.47 -1.84 -5.35
CA ALA A 172 -17.47 -1.72 -4.31
C ALA A 172 -18.86 -1.42 -4.87
N GLY A 173 -18.96 -0.56 -5.90
CA GLY A 173 -20.22 -0.29 -6.59
C GLY A 173 -20.78 -1.51 -7.30
N LEU A 174 -19.95 -2.25 -8.04
CA LEU A 174 -20.37 -3.49 -8.70
C LEU A 174 -20.89 -4.51 -7.69
N LEU A 175 -20.12 -4.78 -6.62
CA LEU A 175 -20.50 -5.74 -5.59
C LEU A 175 -21.72 -5.31 -4.77
N SER A 176 -21.92 -4.01 -4.58
CA SER A 176 -23.12 -3.49 -3.90
C SER A 176 -24.39 -3.77 -4.67
N ASN A 177 -24.32 -3.73 -6.01
CA ASN A 177 -25.46 -3.96 -6.89
C ASN A 177 -25.79 -5.44 -7.12
N THR A 178 -24.89 -6.38 -6.80
CA THR A 178 -25.19 -7.82 -6.97
C THR A 178 -26.15 -8.36 -5.91
N GLY A 179 -26.24 -7.70 -4.74
CA GLY A 179 -27.04 -8.16 -3.60
C GLY A 179 -26.50 -9.42 -2.91
N TRP A 180 -25.28 -9.88 -3.27
CA TRP A 180 -24.69 -11.10 -2.70
C TRP A 180 -24.18 -10.90 -1.27
N PHE A 181 -23.81 -9.67 -0.93
CA PHE A 181 -23.19 -9.34 0.34
C PHE A 181 -24.05 -8.35 1.12
N HIS A 182 -24.13 -8.55 2.43
CA HIS A 182 -24.74 -7.59 3.33
C HIS A 182 -23.95 -6.26 3.31
N PRO A 183 -24.61 -5.08 3.36
CA PRO A 183 -23.92 -3.78 3.28
C PRO A 183 -22.82 -3.59 4.34
N LEU A 184 -23.01 -4.14 5.53
CA LEU A 184 -22.00 -4.11 6.59
C LEU A 184 -20.77 -4.96 6.28
N ALA A 185 -20.92 -6.09 5.57
CA ALA A 185 -19.78 -6.88 5.13
C ALA A 185 -18.98 -6.14 4.05
N LEU A 186 -19.68 -5.47 3.12
CA LEU A 186 -19.05 -4.60 2.12
C LEU A 186 -18.32 -3.42 2.78
N ALA A 187 -18.92 -2.84 3.83
CA ALA A 187 -18.29 -1.77 4.61
C ALA A 187 -17.00 -2.22 5.30
N MET A 188 -16.97 -3.41 5.91
CA MET A 188 -15.73 -3.98 6.45
C MET A 188 -14.66 -4.13 5.36
N GLY A 189 -15.04 -4.75 4.23
CA GLY A 189 -14.12 -4.94 3.10
C GLY A 189 -13.56 -3.63 2.51
N ALA A 190 -14.31 -2.52 2.60
CA ALA A 190 -13.87 -1.20 2.17
C ALA A 190 -12.76 -0.60 3.05
N GLY A 191 -12.64 -1.05 4.31
CA GLY A 191 -11.63 -0.58 5.26
C GLY A 191 -10.26 -1.21 5.04
N VAL A 192 -9.58 -0.90 3.92
CA VAL A 192 -8.34 -1.56 3.48
C VAL A 192 -7.03 -0.97 4.06
N GLY A 193 -7.11 -0.19 5.14
CA GLY A 193 -5.96 0.52 5.70
C GLY A 193 -5.52 1.75 4.90
N SER A 194 -6.42 2.33 4.10
CA SER A 194 -6.22 3.59 3.39
C SER A 194 -7.47 4.46 3.48
N ALA A 195 -7.34 5.64 4.08
CA ALA A 195 -8.47 6.57 4.26
C ALA A 195 -9.10 6.99 2.92
N SER A 196 -8.29 7.20 1.87
CA SER A 196 -8.79 7.57 0.55
C SER A 196 -9.50 6.43 -0.16
N MET A 197 -8.95 5.21 -0.10
CA MET A 197 -9.61 4.05 -0.71
C MET A 197 -10.90 3.70 0.03
N MET A 198 -10.88 3.76 1.36
CA MET A 198 -12.07 3.56 2.19
C MET A 198 -13.16 4.55 1.81
N ALA A 199 -12.86 5.85 1.76
CA ALA A 199 -13.83 6.86 1.37
C ALA A 199 -14.38 6.64 -0.06
N ALA A 200 -13.53 6.23 -1.00
CA ALA A 200 -13.94 5.96 -2.37
C ALA A 200 -14.81 4.69 -2.50
N ALA A 201 -14.53 3.67 -1.68
CA ALA A 201 -15.28 2.41 -1.65
C ALA A 201 -16.60 2.52 -0.89
N THR A 202 -16.68 3.30 0.20
CA THR A 202 -17.91 3.45 0.97
C THR A 202 -18.96 4.28 0.25
N ALA A 203 -18.57 5.29 -0.52
CA ALA A 203 -19.48 6.16 -1.26
C ALA A 203 -20.51 5.38 -2.13
N PRO A 204 -20.10 4.45 -3.02
CA PRO A 204 -21.06 3.68 -3.80
C PRO A 204 -21.88 2.68 -2.97
N ILE A 205 -21.33 2.14 -1.87
CA ILE A 205 -22.09 1.26 -0.97
C ILE A 205 -23.24 2.05 -0.31
N VAL A 206 -22.95 3.25 0.19
CA VAL A 206 -23.96 4.15 0.78
C VAL A 206 -25.00 4.58 -0.26
N ALA A 207 -24.58 4.84 -1.50
CA ALA A 207 -25.50 5.20 -2.58
C ALA A 207 -26.54 4.09 -2.86
N VAL A 208 -26.14 2.82 -2.74
CA VAL A 208 -27.06 1.67 -2.90
C VAL A 208 -27.85 1.39 -1.61
N TYR A 209 -27.24 1.57 -0.44
CA TYR A 209 -27.82 1.25 0.87
C TYR A 209 -27.86 2.47 1.81
N PRO A 210 -28.63 3.53 1.48
CA PRO A 210 -28.62 4.78 2.25
C PRO A 210 -29.11 4.60 3.69
N ALA A 211 -30.01 3.63 3.94
CA ALA A 211 -30.50 3.30 5.28
C ALA A 211 -29.39 2.83 6.25
N TYR A 212 -28.26 2.35 5.72
CA TYR A 212 -27.13 1.85 6.51
C TYR A 212 -25.97 2.83 6.60
N GLU A 213 -26.10 4.07 6.10
CA GLU A 213 -24.99 5.03 5.96
C GLU A 213 -24.11 5.15 7.21
N GLN A 214 -24.73 5.42 8.37
CA GLN A 214 -24.00 5.61 9.62
C GLN A 214 -23.25 4.34 10.04
N GLN A 215 -23.85 3.17 9.83
CA GLN A 215 -23.24 1.88 10.16
C GLN A 215 -22.12 1.52 9.19
N ILE A 216 -22.28 1.81 7.89
CA ILE A 216 -21.26 1.63 6.86
C ILE A 216 -20.03 2.47 7.20
N MET A 217 -20.22 3.76 7.49
CA MET A 217 -19.11 4.66 7.80
C MET A 217 -18.39 4.27 9.09
N ALA A 218 -19.15 3.89 10.13
CA ALA A 218 -18.57 3.44 11.39
C ALA A 218 -17.76 2.15 11.23
N LEU A 219 -18.32 1.16 10.54
CA LEU A 219 -17.72 -0.16 10.41
C LEU A 219 -16.54 -0.16 9.43
N ALA A 220 -16.62 0.59 8.32
CA ALA A 220 -15.50 0.79 7.41
C ALA A 220 -14.35 1.55 8.10
N GLY A 221 -14.66 2.57 8.91
CA GLY A 221 -13.67 3.29 9.69
C GLY A 221 -12.98 2.40 10.72
N ALA A 222 -13.74 1.58 11.44
CA ALA A 222 -13.21 0.62 12.41
C ALA A 222 -12.32 -0.43 11.72
N ALA A 223 -12.78 -1.02 10.61
CA ALA A 223 -12.00 -1.94 9.79
C ALA A 223 -10.70 -1.29 9.31
N ASN A 224 -10.76 -0.09 8.74
CA ASN A 224 -9.59 0.63 8.25
C ASN A 224 -8.55 0.90 9.34
N LEU A 225 -9.02 1.29 10.52
CA LEU A 225 -8.16 1.47 11.69
C LEU A 225 -7.52 0.14 12.12
N LEU A 226 -8.33 -0.92 12.18
CA LEU A 226 -7.87 -2.26 12.54
C LEU A 226 -6.79 -2.75 11.57
N THR A 227 -7.02 -2.65 10.26
CA THR A 227 -6.05 -3.02 9.21
C THR A 227 -4.78 -2.19 9.31
N THR A 228 -4.88 -0.89 9.62
CA THR A 228 -3.70 -0.02 9.77
C THR A 228 -2.82 -0.46 10.95
N VAL A 229 -3.45 -0.89 12.06
CA VAL A 229 -2.76 -1.24 13.30
C VAL A 229 -2.32 -2.70 13.32
N LEU A 230 -3.25 -3.64 13.13
CA LEU A 230 -2.98 -5.08 13.14
C LEU A 230 -2.30 -5.56 11.87
N GLY A 231 -2.55 -4.88 10.74
CA GLY A 231 -2.02 -5.31 9.46
C GLY A 231 -0.50 -5.36 9.41
N VAL A 232 0.20 -4.57 10.22
CA VAL A 232 1.66 -4.66 10.37
C VAL A 232 2.08 -6.02 10.93
N TYR A 233 1.43 -6.48 12.00
CA TYR A 233 1.72 -7.75 12.65
C TYR A 233 1.29 -8.93 11.77
N PHE A 234 0.11 -8.85 11.15
CA PHE A 234 -0.34 -9.86 10.21
C PHE A 234 0.58 -9.94 8.99
N GLY A 235 0.95 -8.80 8.41
CA GLY A 235 1.89 -8.70 7.31
C GLY A 235 3.22 -9.36 7.63
N LEU A 236 3.81 -9.04 8.79
CA LEU A 236 5.13 -9.51 9.20
C LEU A 236 5.12 -11.01 9.57
N PHE A 237 4.17 -11.47 10.38
CA PHE A 237 4.20 -12.81 10.98
C PHE A 237 3.39 -13.86 10.23
N ILE A 238 2.42 -13.45 9.42
CA ILE A 238 1.48 -14.37 8.76
C ILE A 238 1.59 -14.23 7.25
N SER A 239 1.28 -13.05 6.71
CA SER A 239 1.13 -12.87 5.27
C SER A 239 2.44 -13.06 4.52
N LEU A 240 3.53 -12.41 4.94
CA LEU A 240 4.80 -12.51 4.26
C LEU A 240 5.41 -13.93 4.28
N PRO A 241 5.44 -14.64 5.42
CA PRO A 241 5.89 -16.04 5.43
C PRO A 241 5.03 -16.97 4.57
N ILE A 242 3.71 -16.77 4.55
CA ILE A 242 2.80 -17.54 3.68
C ILE A 242 3.10 -17.22 2.22
N MET A 243 3.23 -15.95 1.86
CA MET A 243 3.50 -15.50 0.50
C MET A 243 4.81 -16.08 -0.04
N GLU A 244 5.90 -16.06 0.75
CA GLU A 244 7.17 -16.67 0.36
C GLU A 244 7.02 -18.18 0.10
N LYS A 245 6.31 -18.89 0.98
CA LYS A 245 6.06 -20.33 0.81
C LYS A 245 5.20 -20.62 -0.41
N SER A 246 4.15 -19.85 -0.62
CA SER A 246 3.26 -19.96 -1.78
C SER A 246 4.04 -19.71 -3.08
N TYR A 247 4.83 -18.64 -3.15
CA TYR A 247 5.68 -18.35 -4.31
C TYR A 247 6.65 -19.51 -4.58
N ASN A 248 7.40 -19.97 -3.58
CA ASN A 248 8.36 -21.07 -3.75
C ASN A 248 7.68 -22.38 -4.17
N PHE A 249 6.46 -22.63 -3.69
CA PHE A 249 5.67 -23.80 -4.07
C PHE A 249 5.24 -23.75 -5.54
N PHE A 250 4.78 -22.59 -6.03
CA PHE A 250 4.33 -22.45 -7.41
C PHE A 250 5.48 -22.37 -8.42
N THR A 251 6.60 -21.77 -8.04
CA THR A 251 7.76 -21.61 -8.93
C THR A 251 8.74 -22.78 -8.82
N GLY A 252 8.73 -23.54 -7.72
CA GLY A 252 9.73 -24.55 -7.40
C GLY A 252 11.13 -23.98 -7.14
N ARG A 253 11.24 -22.65 -6.95
CA ARG A 253 12.51 -21.92 -6.88
C ARG A 253 12.75 -21.36 -5.49
N THR A 254 14.00 -21.36 -5.06
CA THR A 254 14.41 -20.70 -3.81
C THR A 254 14.83 -19.24 -4.09
N ARG A 255 14.80 -18.41 -3.04
CA ARG A 255 15.27 -17.03 -3.13
C ARG A 255 16.71 -16.93 -3.63
N GLU A 256 17.59 -17.84 -3.23
CA GLU A 256 19.00 -17.86 -3.66
C GLU A 256 19.13 -18.12 -5.16
N GLN A 257 18.31 -19.04 -5.70
CA GLN A 257 18.29 -19.33 -7.14
C GLN A 257 17.82 -18.12 -7.96
N ASP A 258 16.79 -17.42 -7.47
CA ASP A 258 16.28 -16.22 -8.14
C ASP A 258 17.29 -15.06 -8.11
N LEU A 259 17.96 -14.85 -6.98
CA LEU A 259 19.01 -13.83 -6.86
C LEU A 259 20.22 -14.14 -7.73
N ALA A 260 20.65 -15.41 -7.80
CA ALA A 260 21.77 -15.83 -8.64
C ALA A 260 21.49 -15.59 -10.13
N GLU A 261 20.27 -15.89 -10.59
CA GLU A 261 19.88 -15.68 -11.98
C GLU A 261 19.76 -14.18 -12.33
N GLU A 262 19.32 -13.35 -11.38
CA GLU A 262 19.24 -11.92 -11.58
C GLU A 262 20.62 -11.27 -11.72
N VAL A 263 21.60 -11.68 -10.88
CA VAL A 263 22.99 -11.24 -11.02
C VAL A 263 23.54 -11.63 -12.39
N ALA A 264 23.28 -12.87 -12.84
CA ALA A 264 23.72 -13.35 -14.15
C ALA A 264 23.08 -12.62 -15.35
N HIS A 265 21.91 -11.99 -15.17
CA HIS A 265 21.26 -11.17 -16.20
C HIS A 265 21.71 -9.71 -16.22
N HIS A 266 22.40 -9.24 -15.17
CA HIS A 266 22.89 -7.87 -15.03
C HIS A 266 24.41 -7.72 -15.21
N GLU A 267 25.14 -8.83 -15.42
CA GLU A 267 26.50 -8.88 -15.98
C GLU A 267 26.47 -8.92 -17.52
#